data_AF-A0A1D3DPA8-F1
#
_entry.id   AF-A0A1D3DPA8-F1
#
_cell.length_a   1.000
_cell.length_b   1.000
_cell.length_c   1.000
_cell.angle_alpha   90.00
_cell.angle_beta   90.00
_cell.angle_gamma   90.00
#
_symmetry.space_group_name_H-M   'P 1'
#
loop_
_entity.id
_entity.type
_entity.pdbx_description
1 polymer ?
#
loop_
_entity_poly.entity_id
_entity_poly.type
_entity_poly.pdbx_seq_one_letter_code
_entity_poly.pdbx_strand_id
1 'polypeptide(L)'
;MRRTGLTRRRALAVAATAAGVPAVLAGCSGSDSGGGERGGGPRPSAAESARRAEVALRRRSAGVSGVLLAGYDEVLGAHPALGARLSPLREATARHVAALAPSGEGGRGAASPGAAAPTAPGPSGAVTSTASADSGAVAPTASAAAGPAGPTAGSASGPVAPDRAGTASAGSGGGAFPRGVPAEPGAALGELAALASRTAAAHTAALAGAPPELARLLASVAAAGAAHAYLLGEGGGA
;
A
#
# COMPACT_ATOMS: atom_id res chain seq x y z
N MET A 1 2.82 40.88 -26.11
CA MET A 1 4.19 40.50 -26.52
C MET A 1 5.21 41.22 -25.63
N ARG A 2 5.63 40.61 -24.52
CA ARG A 2 6.84 40.98 -23.77
C ARG A 2 7.54 39.69 -23.34
N ARG A 3 8.86 39.76 -23.44
CA ARG A 3 9.82 38.69 -23.77
C ARG A 3 10.22 37.84 -22.57
N THR A 4 10.47 36.57 -22.87
CA THR A 4 11.24 35.60 -22.09
C THR A 4 12.62 36.15 -21.73
N GLY A 5 13.01 36.00 -20.47
CA GLY A 5 14.30 36.42 -19.93
C GLY A 5 14.74 35.54 -18.76
N LEU A 6 14.72 34.22 -18.94
CA LEU A 6 15.36 33.27 -18.02
C LEU A 6 16.69 32.85 -18.66
N THR A 7 17.77 33.56 -18.36
CA THR A 7 19.12 32.99 -18.28
C THR A 7 20.09 34.02 -17.74
N ARG A 8 21.00 33.53 -16.88
CA ARG A 8 22.18 34.17 -16.26
C ARG A 8 21.86 34.90 -14.96
N ARG A 9 22.59 34.70 -13.86
CA ARG A 9 23.79 33.90 -13.54
C ARG A 9 24.01 34.07 -12.03
N ARG A 10 24.49 33.00 -11.38
CA ARG A 10 25.44 33.02 -10.25
C ARG A 10 24.99 33.67 -8.93
N ALA A 11 24.92 32.87 -7.88
CA ALA A 11 26.03 32.81 -6.91
C ALA A 11 25.80 31.66 -5.92
N LEU A 12 26.77 30.76 -5.85
CA LEU A 12 27.02 29.92 -4.69
C LEU A 12 27.34 30.83 -3.51
N ALA A 13 26.64 30.64 -2.39
CA ALA A 13 27.12 31.06 -1.09
C ALA A 13 26.92 29.89 -0.13
N VAL A 14 28.06 29.29 0.23
CA VAL A 14 28.26 28.38 1.34
C VAL A 14 28.22 29.18 2.64
N ALA A 15 27.41 28.74 3.60
CA ALA A 15 27.58 28.98 5.04
C ALA A 15 26.82 27.84 5.76
N ALA A 16 27.47 26.77 6.19
CA ALA A 16 28.32 26.64 7.38
C ALA A 16 27.56 26.85 8.71
N THR A 17 27.31 25.70 9.36
CA THR A 17 27.41 25.39 10.80
C THR A 17 26.43 26.00 11.82
N ALA A 18 25.67 25.08 12.45
CA ALA A 18 25.75 24.70 13.87
C ALA A 18 24.44 24.76 14.67
N ALA A 19 24.26 23.72 15.49
CA ALA A 19 23.33 23.55 16.62
C ALA A 19 21.83 23.42 16.23
N GLY A 20 21.08 22.41 16.65
CA GLY A 20 21.23 21.56 17.83
C GLY A 20 19.99 21.67 18.71
N VAL A 21 18.86 21.11 18.27
CA VAL A 21 17.77 20.66 19.16
C VAL A 21 17.14 19.41 18.53
N PRO A 22 17.44 18.19 18.99
CA PRO A 22 16.57 17.06 18.69
C PRO A 22 15.31 17.25 19.52
N ALA A 23 14.22 17.69 18.88
CA ALA A 23 12.90 17.38 19.39
C ALA A 23 12.77 15.86 19.33
N VAL A 24 12.93 15.23 20.49
CA VAL A 24 12.86 13.78 20.66
C VAL A 24 11.40 13.40 20.44
N LEU A 25 11.05 13.06 19.20
CA LEU A 25 9.83 12.30 18.93
C LEU A 25 10.00 10.94 19.60
N ALA A 26 9.23 10.75 20.66
CA ALA A 26 9.10 9.54 21.43
C ALA A 26 8.75 8.35 20.52
N GLY A 27 9.78 7.61 20.10
CA GLY A 27 9.63 6.26 19.63
C GLY A 27 9.60 5.33 20.83
N CYS A 28 8.46 4.68 21.06
CA CYS A 28 8.34 3.56 21.99
C CYS A 28 9.24 2.41 21.54
N SER A 29 10.46 2.35 22.09
CA SER A 29 11.15 1.09 22.35
C SER A 29 11.42 1.08 23.85
N GLY A 30 10.77 0.16 24.57
CA GLY A 30 10.90 0.02 26.01
C GLY A 30 12.37 0.01 26.41
N SER A 31 12.75 0.94 27.28
CA SER A 31 14.09 1.06 27.84
C SER A 31 13.95 0.95 29.35
N ASP A 32 14.44 -0.17 29.89
CA ASP A 32 14.73 -0.29 31.30
C ASP A 32 15.72 0.80 31.71
N SER A 33 15.38 1.50 32.79
CA SER A 33 16.10 2.65 33.30
C SER A 33 17.05 2.19 34.40
N GLY A 34 18.25 1.77 34.01
CA GLY A 34 19.39 1.59 34.90
C GLY A 34 20.46 2.64 34.60
N GLY A 35 20.64 3.60 35.52
CA GLY A 35 21.73 4.57 35.45
C GLY A 35 23.09 3.90 35.62
N GLY A 36 23.96 4.05 34.63
CA GLY A 36 25.36 3.59 34.68
C GLY A 36 26.13 4.07 33.46
N GLU A 37 27.13 4.92 33.71
CA GLU A 37 28.32 5.24 32.92
C GLU A 37 28.24 5.10 31.38
N ARG A 38 28.34 6.24 30.68
CA ARG A 38 28.33 6.37 29.22
C ARG A 38 29.56 5.73 28.58
N GLY A 39 29.57 4.40 28.49
CA GLY A 39 30.31 3.68 27.47
C GLY A 39 29.66 3.95 26.13
N GLY A 40 30.23 4.88 25.35
CA GLY A 40 29.84 5.11 23.96
C GLY A 40 30.13 3.87 23.14
N GLY A 41 29.20 2.92 23.12
CA GLY A 41 29.31 1.71 22.31
C GLY A 41 29.57 2.07 20.84
N PRO A 42 30.16 1.15 20.05
CA PRO A 42 30.46 1.41 18.65
C PRO A 42 29.24 1.95 17.92
N ARG A 43 29.36 3.14 17.31
CA ARG A 43 28.28 3.65 16.45
C ARG A 43 28.09 2.67 15.29
N PRO A 44 26.85 2.24 15.01
CA PRO A 44 26.60 1.34 13.91
C PRO A 44 27.10 1.97 12.62
N SER A 45 27.69 1.14 11.75
CA SER A 45 28.07 1.60 10.41
C SER A 45 26.84 2.14 9.66
N ALA A 46 27.06 3.01 8.66
CA ALA A 46 25.98 3.48 7.80
C ALA A 46 25.22 2.32 7.13
N ALA A 47 25.95 1.26 6.77
CA ALA A 47 25.38 0.03 6.21
C ALA A 47 24.47 -0.71 7.21
N GLU A 48 24.87 -0.83 8.48
CA GLU A 48 24.01 -1.42 9.52
C GLU A 48 22.76 -0.58 9.75
N SER A 49 22.91 0.74 9.76
CA SER A 49 21.79 1.67 9.95
C SER A 49 20.79 1.56 8.79
N ALA A 50 21.27 1.45 7.55
CA ALA A 50 20.44 1.20 6.36
C ALA A 50 19.71 -0.15 6.44
N ARG A 51 20.40 -1.24 6.83
CA ARG A 51 19.78 -2.56 7.03
C ARG A 51 18.68 -2.52 8.10
N ARG A 52 18.95 -1.89 9.25
CA ARG A 52 17.97 -1.72 10.32
C ARG A 52 16.76 -0.90 9.86
N ALA A 53 16.99 0.15 9.07
CA ALA A 53 15.92 0.96 8.49
C ALA A 53 15.05 0.16 7.51
N GLU A 54 15.66 -0.67 6.65
CA GLU A 54 14.93 -1.56 5.73
C GLU A 54 14.09 -2.59 6.50
N VAL A 55 14.67 -3.28 7.49
CA VAL A 55 13.94 -4.26 8.32
C VAL A 55 12.77 -3.60 9.03
N ALA A 56 12.98 -2.40 9.58
CA ALA A 56 11.91 -1.64 10.22
C ALA A 56 10.81 -1.23 9.21
N LEU A 57 11.19 -0.87 7.97
CA LEU A 57 10.23 -0.56 6.92
C LEU A 57 9.39 -1.78 6.52
N ARG A 58 10.04 -2.93 6.29
CA ARG A 58 9.35 -4.21 6.03
C ARG A 58 8.35 -4.56 7.13
N ARG A 59 8.76 -4.46 8.40
CA ARG A 59 7.90 -4.75 9.55
C ARG A 59 6.69 -3.81 9.60
N ARG A 60 6.89 -2.51 9.36
CA ARG A 60 5.79 -1.53 9.30
C ARG A 60 4.82 -1.85 8.15
N SER A 61 5.33 -2.13 6.95
CA SER A 61 4.51 -2.50 5.80
C SER A 61 3.74 -3.80 6.04
N ALA A 62 4.36 -4.83 6.63
CA ALA A 62 3.67 -6.05 7.01
C ALA A 62 2.54 -5.79 8.02
N GLY A 63 2.77 -4.92 9.02
CA GLY A 63 1.74 -4.50 9.97
C GLY A 63 0.56 -3.79 9.30
N VAL A 64 0.83 -2.88 8.36
CA VAL A 64 -0.21 -2.15 7.60
C VAL A 64 -1.07 -3.12 6.76
N SER A 65 -0.46 -4.11 6.09
CA SER A 65 -1.21 -5.16 5.40
C SER A 65 -1.93 -6.11 6.38
N GLY A 66 -1.38 -6.33 7.56
CA GLY A 66 -1.98 -7.16 8.62
C GLY A 66 -3.28 -6.56 9.17
N VAL A 67 -3.36 -5.24 9.31
CA VAL A 67 -4.61 -4.55 9.69
C VAL A 67 -5.70 -4.77 8.64
N LEU A 68 -5.36 -4.72 7.34
CA LEU A 68 -6.31 -5.03 6.28
C LEU A 68 -6.78 -6.49 6.34
N LEU A 69 -5.87 -7.44 6.61
CA LEU A 69 -6.21 -8.85 6.77
C LEU A 69 -7.20 -9.06 7.93
N ALA A 70 -6.96 -8.43 9.08
CA ALA A 70 -7.89 -8.45 10.21
C ALA A 70 -9.26 -7.87 9.83
N GLY A 71 -9.30 -6.83 8.98
CA GLY A 71 -10.56 -6.29 8.46
C GLY A 71 -11.34 -7.28 7.60
N TYR A 72 -10.66 -8.06 6.75
CA TYR A 72 -11.32 -9.15 6.04
C TYR A 72 -11.88 -10.20 7.00
N ASP A 73 -11.14 -10.57 8.05
CA ASP A 73 -11.57 -11.56 9.05
C ASP A 73 -12.79 -11.07 9.85
N GLU A 74 -12.78 -9.81 10.30
CA GLU A 74 -13.90 -9.18 11.01
C GLU A 74 -15.16 -9.12 10.12
N VAL A 75 -15.04 -8.73 8.84
CA VAL A 75 -16.18 -8.69 7.91
C VAL A 75 -16.70 -10.10 7.61
N LEU A 76 -15.82 -11.09 7.42
CA LEU A 76 -16.22 -12.48 7.21
C LEU A 76 -16.95 -13.07 8.43
N GLY A 77 -16.56 -12.67 9.64
CA GLY A 77 -17.23 -13.08 10.87
C GLY A 77 -18.64 -12.47 11.01
N ALA A 78 -18.81 -11.20 10.64
CA ALA A 78 -20.11 -10.53 10.69
C ALA A 78 -21.04 -10.90 9.51
N HIS A 79 -20.47 -11.18 8.33
CA HIS A 79 -21.18 -11.37 7.07
C HIS A 79 -20.75 -12.66 6.36
N PRO A 80 -21.09 -13.85 6.89
CA PRO A 80 -20.64 -15.13 6.33
C PRO A 80 -21.12 -15.37 4.88
N ALA A 81 -22.24 -14.76 4.48
CA ALA A 81 -22.75 -14.81 3.11
C ALA A 81 -21.79 -14.21 2.06
N LEU A 82 -20.87 -13.32 2.46
CA LEU A 82 -19.84 -12.75 1.58
C LEU A 82 -18.62 -13.68 1.40
N GLY A 83 -18.59 -14.83 2.08
CA GLY A 83 -17.46 -15.74 2.16
C GLY A 83 -16.85 -16.13 0.81
N ALA A 84 -17.68 -16.53 -0.15
CA ALA A 84 -17.22 -16.96 -1.47
C ALA A 84 -16.47 -15.86 -2.23
N ARG A 85 -16.87 -14.59 -2.04
CA ARG A 85 -16.26 -13.43 -2.71
C ARG A 85 -15.01 -12.93 -1.99
N LEU A 86 -15.04 -12.90 -0.66
CA LEU A 86 -13.96 -12.30 0.13
C LEU A 86 -12.80 -13.27 0.44
N SER A 87 -13.04 -14.58 0.46
CA SER A 87 -11.99 -15.56 0.80
C SER A 87 -10.76 -15.48 -0.11
N PRO A 88 -10.89 -15.38 -1.46
CA PRO A 88 -9.72 -15.23 -2.33
C PRO A 88 -8.92 -13.93 -2.08
N LEU A 89 -9.61 -12.83 -1.80
CA LEU A 89 -8.98 -11.52 -1.53
C LEU A 89 -8.25 -11.51 -0.18
N ARG A 90 -8.85 -12.15 0.83
CA ARG A 90 -8.24 -12.37 2.15
C ARG A 90 -6.96 -13.20 2.03
N GLU A 91 -7.03 -14.32 1.30
CA GLU A 91 -5.90 -15.20 1.02
C GLU A 91 -4.76 -14.48 0.28
N ALA A 92 -5.07 -13.68 -0.74
CA ALA A 92 -4.08 -12.85 -1.43
C ALA A 92 -3.42 -11.85 -0.47
N THR A 93 -4.20 -11.20 0.40
CA THR A 93 -3.68 -10.27 1.42
C THR A 93 -2.76 -10.97 2.42
N ALA A 94 -3.11 -12.19 2.87
CA ALA A 94 -2.25 -13.00 3.73
C ALA A 94 -0.90 -13.33 3.07
N ARG A 95 -0.88 -13.64 1.77
CA ARG A 95 0.37 -13.83 1.00
C ARG A 95 1.20 -12.55 0.94
N HIS A 96 0.57 -11.38 0.81
CA HIS A 96 1.30 -10.10 0.85
C HIS A 96 1.93 -9.83 2.22
N VAL A 97 1.22 -10.13 3.32
CA VAL A 97 1.79 -10.04 4.67
C VAL A 97 3.01 -10.96 4.81
N ALA A 98 2.90 -12.21 4.33
CA ALA A 98 4.02 -13.16 4.35
C ALA A 98 5.21 -12.70 3.49
N ALA A 99 4.96 -12.14 2.31
CA ALA A 99 6.02 -11.62 1.43
C ALA A 99 6.75 -10.41 2.02
N LEU A 100 6.08 -9.60 2.85
CA LEU A 100 6.64 -8.43 3.51
C LEU A 100 7.35 -8.78 4.83
N ALA A 101 7.08 -9.95 5.42
CA ALA A 101 7.75 -10.39 6.63
C ALA A 101 9.27 -10.46 6.39
N PRO A 102 10.09 -9.99 7.33
CA PRO A 102 11.54 -10.11 7.19
C PRO A 102 11.89 -11.60 7.07
N SER A 103 12.45 -12.01 5.93
CA SER A 103 13.03 -13.35 5.79
C SER A 103 14.16 -13.44 6.81
N GLY A 104 13.97 -14.21 7.88
CA GLY A 104 15.01 -14.46 8.85
C GLY A 104 16.23 -15.05 8.13
N GLU A 105 17.39 -14.43 8.30
CA GLU A 105 18.66 -15.01 7.85
C GLU A 105 18.83 -16.40 8.48
N GLY A 106 19.02 -17.43 7.64
CA GLY A 106 19.48 -18.76 8.08
C GLY A 106 18.49 -19.91 7.93
N GLY A 107 18.06 -20.20 6.71
CA GLY A 107 17.36 -21.44 6.39
C GLY A 107 17.44 -21.73 4.91
N ARG A 108 18.33 -22.66 4.54
CA ARG A 108 18.56 -23.16 3.19
C ARG A 108 17.25 -23.38 2.43
N GLY A 109 17.20 -22.88 1.20
CA GLY A 109 16.24 -23.33 0.20
C GLY A 109 14.81 -22.83 0.41
N ALA A 110 14.58 -21.54 0.14
CA ALA A 110 13.46 -21.28 -0.76
C ALA A 110 13.88 -21.87 -2.10
N ALA A 111 13.57 -23.16 -2.29
CA ALA A 111 13.40 -23.67 -3.63
C ALA A 111 12.64 -22.59 -4.40
N SER A 112 13.16 -22.19 -5.56
CA SER A 112 12.32 -21.58 -6.57
C SER A 112 10.98 -22.32 -6.54
N PRO A 113 9.83 -21.66 -6.67
CA PRO A 113 8.70 -22.34 -7.23
C PRO A 113 9.15 -22.72 -8.65
N GLY A 114 9.87 -23.84 -8.75
CA GLY A 114 10.13 -24.52 -9.99
C GLY A 114 8.76 -24.68 -10.57
N ALA A 115 8.61 -24.23 -11.81
CA ALA A 115 7.47 -24.54 -12.64
C ALA A 115 7.25 -26.06 -12.57
N ALA A 116 6.39 -26.48 -11.64
CA ALA A 116 5.72 -27.76 -11.71
C ALA A 116 4.76 -27.57 -12.88
N ALA A 117 5.29 -27.81 -14.07
CA ALA A 117 4.50 -28.08 -15.24
C ALA A 117 3.41 -29.08 -14.83
N PRO A 118 2.14 -28.85 -15.16
CA PRO A 118 1.16 -29.91 -15.01
C PRO A 118 1.60 -31.01 -15.98
N THR A 119 2.00 -32.16 -15.45
CA THR A 119 2.06 -33.40 -16.22
C THR A 119 0.63 -33.68 -16.66
N ALA A 120 0.32 -33.25 -17.87
CA ALA A 120 -0.94 -33.52 -18.55
C ALA A 120 -1.11 -35.05 -18.67
N PRO A 121 -2.24 -35.63 -18.24
CA PRO A 121 -2.69 -36.89 -18.82
C PRO A 121 -3.12 -36.58 -20.25
N GLY A 122 -2.46 -37.23 -21.22
CA GLY A 122 -2.73 -37.01 -22.64
C GLY A 122 -4.16 -37.42 -23.01
N PRO A 123 -4.88 -36.62 -23.81
CA PRO A 123 -6.01 -37.13 -24.56
C PRO A 123 -5.48 -37.69 -25.89
N SER A 124 -5.47 -39.02 -25.97
CA SER A 124 -5.57 -39.71 -27.26
C SER A 124 -6.91 -39.33 -27.87
N GLY A 125 -6.87 -38.63 -29.02
CA GLY A 125 -8.08 -38.14 -29.66
C GLY A 125 -7.74 -37.35 -30.92
N ALA A 126 -7.44 -38.08 -31.99
CA ALA A 126 -7.36 -37.53 -33.33
C ALA A 126 -8.70 -36.90 -33.71
N VAL A 127 -8.69 -35.61 -34.07
CA VAL A 127 -9.61 -35.06 -35.06
C VAL A 127 -8.84 -34.08 -35.93
N THR A 128 -8.64 -34.52 -37.17
CA THR A 128 -8.37 -33.67 -38.32
C THR A 128 -9.55 -32.70 -38.50
N SER A 129 -9.28 -31.41 -38.60
CA SER A 129 -10.17 -30.49 -39.31
C SER A 129 -9.35 -29.40 -39.99
N THR A 130 -9.50 -29.44 -41.30
CA THR A 130 -8.84 -28.69 -42.35
C THR A 130 -9.28 -27.23 -42.33
N ALA A 131 -8.34 -26.33 -42.65
CA ALA A 131 -8.45 -25.01 -43.25
C ALA A 131 -9.78 -24.23 -43.13
N SER A 132 -9.66 -22.94 -42.77
CA SER A 132 -9.77 -21.86 -43.77
C SER A 132 -9.46 -20.52 -43.16
N ALA A 133 -8.61 -19.77 -43.86
CA ALA A 133 -8.51 -18.34 -43.74
C ALA A 133 -9.78 -17.69 -44.32
N ASP A 134 -10.26 -16.63 -43.67
CA ASP A 134 -10.94 -15.56 -44.39
C ASP A 134 -10.62 -14.22 -43.74
N SER A 135 -10.23 -13.28 -44.59
CA SER A 135 -10.00 -11.88 -44.26
C SER A 135 -11.28 -11.12 -44.56
N GLY A 136 -11.82 -10.40 -43.57
CA GLY A 136 -12.99 -9.55 -43.75
C GLY A 136 -12.94 -8.34 -42.86
N ALA A 137 -12.43 -7.23 -43.40
CA ALA A 137 -12.44 -5.91 -42.79
C ALA A 137 -13.86 -5.34 -42.71
N VAL A 138 -14.18 -4.59 -41.64
CA VAL A 138 -15.07 -3.42 -41.70
C VAL A 138 -14.74 -2.44 -40.56
N ALA A 139 -14.42 -1.21 -40.94
CA ALA A 139 -14.56 -0.03 -40.09
C ALA A 139 -16.05 0.29 -39.92
N PRO A 140 -16.41 1.11 -38.90
CA PRO A 140 -16.94 2.42 -39.31
C PRO A 140 -16.38 3.59 -38.51
N THR A 141 -16.28 4.69 -39.26
CA THR A 141 -16.13 6.10 -38.86
C THR A 141 -17.46 6.69 -38.37
N ALA A 142 -17.40 7.54 -37.33
CA ALA A 142 -18.13 8.81 -37.12
C ALA A 142 -18.08 9.15 -35.61
N SER A 143 -17.55 10.27 -35.11
CA SER A 143 -17.76 11.71 -35.37
C SER A 143 -18.86 12.34 -34.50
N ALA A 144 -18.43 13.36 -33.74
CA ALA A 144 -19.18 14.52 -33.19
C ALA A 144 -20.23 14.27 -32.08
N ALA A 145 -20.52 15.14 -31.12
CA ALA A 145 -19.97 16.41 -30.63
C ALA A 145 -20.78 16.81 -29.37
N ALA A 146 -20.33 17.88 -28.71
CA ALA A 146 -21.09 18.82 -27.84
C ALA A 146 -21.15 18.56 -26.31
N GLY A 147 -20.54 19.50 -25.57
CA GLY A 147 -20.91 19.83 -24.19
C GLY A 147 -22.22 20.63 -24.11
N PRO A 148 -22.65 21.11 -22.92
CA PRO A 148 -22.12 22.38 -22.42
C PRO A 148 -21.97 22.54 -20.88
N ALA A 149 -21.20 23.57 -20.53
CA ALA A 149 -21.31 24.56 -19.44
C ALA A 149 -21.87 24.19 -18.05
N GLY A 150 -21.08 24.54 -17.01
CA GLY A 150 -21.51 24.57 -15.61
C GLY A 150 -22.17 25.88 -15.17
N PRO A 151 -22.32 26.11 -13.85
CA PRO A 151 -22.20 27.46 -13.30
C PRO A 151 -21.34 27.60 -12.03
N THR A 152 -20.48 28.63 -12.08
CA THR A 152 -20.09 29.66 -11.10
C THR A 152 -20.19 29.44 -9.58
N ALA A 153 -19.00 29.39 -8.97
CA ALA A 153 -18.46 30.20 -7.86
C ALA A 153 -19.37 30.90 -6.83
N GLY A 154 -19.01 30.68 -5.55
CA GLY A 154 -19.19 31.62 -4.44
C GLY A 154 -18.07 31.45 -3.41
N SER A 155 -17.19 32.45 -3.32
CA SER A 155 -16.12 32.58 -2.29
C SER A 155 -16.68 33.05 -0.95
N ALA A 156 -16.10 32.61 0.17
CA ALA A 156 -15.21 33.45 1.00
C ALA A 156 -14.87 32.85 2.38
N SER A 157 -13.59 33.04 2.73
CA SER A 157 -13.02 33.38 4.05
C SER A 157 -13.09 32.45 5.26
N GLY A 158 -11.88 32.09 5.72
CA GLY A 158 -11.53 31.94 7.14
C GLY A 158 -10.46 30.86 7.40
N PRO A 159 -9.22 31.21 7.80
CA PRO A 159 -8.27 30.21 8.28
C PRO A 159 -8.57 29.92 9.75
N VAL A 160 -9.15 28.76 10.05
CA VAL A 160 -9.19 28.26 11.42
C VAL A 160 -8.00 27.33 11.62
N ALA A 161 -7.14 27.70 12.57
CA ALA A 161 -6.04 26.87 13.03
C ALA A 161 -6.58 25.54 13.58
N PRO A 162 -5.89 24.40 13.39
CA PRO A 162 -6.24 23.21 14.16
C PRO A 162 -5.70 23.37 15.57
N ASP A 163 -6.63 23.45 16.52
CA ASP A 163 -6.37 23.27 17.94
C ASP A 163 -5.67 21.93 18.17
N ARG A 164 -4.52 21.98 18.85
CA ARG A 164 -3.85 20.80 19.39
C ARG A 164 -4.68 20.34 20.60
N ALA A 165 -5.53 19.34 20.40
CA ALA A 165 -6.19 18.67 21.50
C ALA A 165 -6.17 17.15 21.31
N GLY A 166 -5.36 16.49 22.14
CA GLY A 166 -5.59 15.12 22.59
C GLY A 166 -5.13 14.01 21.66
N THR A 167 -3.83 13.71 21.64
CA THR A 167 -3.41 12.32 21.49
C THR A 167 -3.78 11.58 22.77
N ALA A 168 -5.06 11.25 22.90
CA ALA A 168 -5.45 10.17 23.79
C ALA A 168 -4.75 8.92 23.23
N SER A 169 -3.86 8.32 24.03
CA SER A 169 -3.37 6.96 23.81
C SER A 169 -4.58 6.05 23.73
N ALA A 170 -5.09 5.84 22.52
CA ALA A 170 -6.02 4.77 22.23
C ALA A 170 -5.24 3.49 22.48
N GLY A 171 -5.68 2.74 23.48
CA GLY A 171 -5.14 1.45 23.82
C GLY A 171 -5.00 0.60 22.57
N SER A 172 -3.90 -0.15 22.51
CA SER A 172 -3.66 -1.23 21.57
C SER A 172 -4.75 -2.30 21.75
N GLY A 173 -5.91 -2.05 21.15
CA GLY A 173 -7.12 -2.87 21.23
C GLY A 173 -8.20 -2.46 20.23
N GLY A 174 -7.87 -1.64 19.22
CA GLY A 174 -8.78 -1.32 18.13
C GLY A 174 -8.53 -2.30 16.98
N GLY A 175 -9.50 -3.17 16.70
CA GLY A 175 -9.53 -3.98 15.48
C GLY A 175 -9.53 -3.11 14.21
N ALA A 176 -9.63 -3.75 13.06
CA ALA A 176 -9.67 -3.02 11.78
C ALA A 176 -10.87 -2.06 11.69
N PHE A 177 -11.95 -2.37 12.42
CA PHE A 177 -13.14 -1.54 12.56
C PHE A 177 -13.31 -1.05 14.00
N PRO A 178 -12.82 0.15 14.37
CA PRO A 178 -12.87 0.65 15.75
C PRO A 178 -14.28 0.91 16.27
N ARG A 179 -15.28 0.98 15.38
CA ARG A 179 -16.71 1.12 15.71
C ARG A 179 -17.50 -0.18 15.54
N GLY A 180 -16.82 -1.30 15.29
CA GLY A 180 -17.44 -2.54 14.85
C GLY A 180 -17.78 -2.54 13.36
N VAL A 181 -18.01 -3.73 12.80
CA VAL A 181 -18.38 -3.91 11.40
C VAL A 181 -19.83 -3.44 11.19
N PRO A 182 -20.12 -2.62 10.16
CA PRO A 182 -21.48 -2.22 9.82
C PRO A 182 -22.40 -3.43 9.60
N ALA A 183 -23.66 -3.33 10.08
CA ALA A 183 -24.65 -4.40 9.94
C ALA A 183 -25.17 -4.59 8.50
N GLU A 184 -25.06 -3.56 7.66
CA GLU A 184 -25.40 -3.65 6.25
C GLU A 184 -24.21 -4.18 5.43
N PRO A 185 -24.36 -5.28 4.65
CA PRO A 185 -23.24 -5.88 3.91
C PRO A 185 -22.54 -4.91 2.96
N GLY A 186 -23.30 -4.06 2.25
CA GLY A 186 -22.74 -3.06 1.34
C GLY A 186 -21.92 -1.98 2.07
N ALA A 187 -22.38 -1.55 3.25
CA ALA A 187 -21.65 -0.60 4.07
C ALA A 187 -20.33 -1.21 4.61
N ALA A 188 -20.36 -2.47 5.05
CA ALA A 188 -19.17 -3.19 5.47
C ALA A 188 -18.15 -3.34 4.34
N LEU A 189 -18.60 -3.66 3.11
CA LEU A 189 -17.74 -3.69 1.92
C LEU A 189 -17.16 -2.30 1.59
N GLY A 190 -17.95 -1.23 1.71
CA GLY A 190 -17.49 0.14 1.49
C GLY A 190 -16.40 0.57 2.47
N GLU A 191 -16.56 0.26 3.76
CA GLU A 191 -15.53 0.55 4.76
C GLU A 191 -14.27 -0.31 4.57
N LEU A 192 -14.43 -1.58 4.17
CA LEU A 192 -13.31 -2.47 3.82
C LEU A 192 -12.56 -1.99 2.57
N ALA A 193 -13.27 -1.49 1.55
CA ALA A 193 -12.67 -0.88 0.36
C ALA A 193 -11.88 0.39 0.70
N ALA A 194 -12.42 1.23 1.60
CA ALA A 194 -11.72 2.41 2.11
C ALA A 194 -10.48 2.03 2.90
N LEU A 195 -10.54 0.97 3.71
CA LEU A 195 -9.37 0.42 4.42
C LEU A 195 -8.30 -0.08 3.42
N ALA A 196 -8.69 -0.85 2.41
CA ALA A 196 -7.79 -1.34 1.37
C ALA A 196 -7.10 -0.19 0.60
N SER A 197 -7.85 0.87 0.29
CA SER A 197 -7.31 2.08 -0.35
C SER A 197 -6.28 2.78 0.53
N ARG A 198 -6.55 2.94 1.84
CA ARG A 198 -5.59 3.52 2.80
C ARG A 198 -4.34 2.67 2.93
N THR A 199 -4.47 1.35 2.97
CA THR A 199 -3.34 0.40 2.98
C THR A 199 -2.49 0.54 1.72
N ALA A 200 -3.10 0.60 0.54
CA ALA A 200 -2.38 0.81 -0.72
C ALA A 200 -1.63 2.16 -0.75
N ALA A 201 -2.29 3.25 -0.32
CA ALA A 201 -1.68 4.56 -0.23
C ALA A 201 -0.49 4.59 0.75
N ALA A 202 -0.59 3.89 1.88
CA ALA A 202 0.51 3.77 2.84
C ALA A 202 1.73 3.04 2.26
N HIS A 203 1.51 2.00 1.45
CA HIS A 203 2.60 1.33 0.73
C HIS A 203 3.24 2.23 -0.34
N THR A 204 2.44 3.01 -1.07
CA THR A 204 2.94 4.00 -2.02
C THR A 204 3.79 5.07 -1.32
N ALA A 205 3.36 5.55 -0.16
CA ALA A 205 4.13 6.51 0.62
C ALA A 205 5.46 5.92 1.14
N ALA A 206 5.47 4.62 1.48
CA ALA A 206 6.66 3.93 1.94
C ALA A 206 7.76 3.80 0.87
N LEU A 207 7.43 3.94 -0.42
CA LEU A 207 8.41 3.84 -1.52
C LEU A 207 9.55 4.85 -1.39
N ALA A 208 9.28 6.05 -0.87
CA ALA A 208 10.28 7.12 -0.77
C ALA A 208 11.47 6.79 0.16
N GLY A 209 11.26 5.89 1.13
CA GLY A 209 12.30 5.46 2.07
C GLY A 209 12.83 4.05 1.81
N ALA A 210 12.39 3.39 0.73
CA ALA A 210 12.70 1.99 0.46
C ALA A 210 13.94 1.83 -0.43
N PRO A 211 14.80 0.82 -0.17
CA PRO A 211 15.76 0.35 -1.16
C PRO A 211 15.04 -0.14 -2.45
N PRO A 212 15.72 -0.19 -3.60
CA PRO A 212 15.08 -0.40 -4.90
C PRO A 212 14.27 -1.71 -5.00
N GLU A 213 14.78 -2.82 -4.45
CA GLU A 213 14.06 -4.10 -4.50
C GLU A 213 12.81 -4.09 -3.61
N LEU A 214 12.91 -3.52 -2.40
CA LEU A 214 11.75 -3.37 -1.53
C LEU A 214 10.73 -2.40 -2.13
N ALA A 215 11.19 -1.34 -2.80
CA ALA A 215 10.31 -0.40 -3.50
C ALA A 215 9.48 -1.11 -4.59
N ARG A 216 10.10 -2.00 -5.38
CA ARG A 216 9.36 -2.80 -6.40
C ARG A 216 8.31 -3.71 -5.76
N LEU A 217 8.66 -4.38 -4.67
CA LEU A 217 7.72 -5.22 -3.92
C LEU A 217 6.55 -4.41 -3.38
N LEU A 218 6.83 -3.28 -2.71
CA LEU A 218 5.81 -2.39 -2.15
C LEU A 218 4.91 -1.80 -3.24
N ALA A 219 5.46 -1.44 -4.40
CA ALA A 219 4.68 -0.93 -5.53
C ALA A 219 3.71 -1.99 -6.08
N SER A 220 4.17 -3.24 -6.22
CA SER A 220 3.33 -4.36 -6.63
C SER A 220 2.20 -4.63 -5.63
N VAL A 221 2.51 -4.65 -4.32
CA VAL A 221 1.52 -4.81 -3.25
C VAL A 221 0.53 -3.64 -3.21
N ALA A 222 1.00 -2.40 -3.40
CA ALA A 222 0.14 -1.22 -3.46
C ALA A 222 -0.83 -1.30 -4.64
N ALA A 223 -0.36 -1.71 -5.83
CA ALA A 223 -1.19 -1.88 -7.01
C ALA A 223 -2.25 -2.98 -6.83
N ALA A 224 -1.88 -4.13 -6.25
CA ALA A 224 -2.83 -5.20 -5.92
C ALA A 224 -3.88 -4.74 -4.90
N GLY A 225 -3.47 -4.01 -3.85
CA GLY A 225 -4.37 -3.44 -2.86
C GLY A 225 -5.36 -2.43 -3.44
N ALA A 226 -4.92 -1.60 -4.39
CA ALA A 226 -5.79 -0.68 -5.12
C ALA A 226 -6.82 -1.43 -5.99
N ALA A 227 -6.42 -2.54 -6.62
CA ALA A 227 -7.34 -3.40 -7.35
C ALA A 227 -8.38 -4.05 -6.43
N HIS A 228 -7.97 -4.51 -5.23
CA HIS A 228 -8.91 -5.03 -4.24
C HIS A 228 -9.93 -3.96 -3.81
N ALA A 229 -9.48 -2.73 -3.56
CA ALA A 229 -10.39 -1.63 -3.22
C ALA A 229 -11.42 -1.35 -4.32
N TYR A 230 -11.01 -1.38 -5.59
CA TYR A 230 -11.92 -1.24 -6.73
C TYR A 230 -12.95 -2.38 -6.79
N LEU A 231 -12.51 -3.64 -6.66
CA LEU A 231 -13.39 -4.81 -6.69
C LEU A 231 -14.42 -4.83 -5.54
N LEU A 232 -14.03 -4.33 -4.36
CA LEU A 232 -14.92 -4.21 -3.21
C LEU A 232 -15.95 -3.09 -3.38
N GLY A 233 -15.56 -1.97 -4.02
CA GLY A 233 -16.42 -0.82 -4.27
C GLY A 233 -17.46 -1.05 -5.37
N GLU A 234 -17.10 -1.70 -6.47
CA GLU A 234 -18.01 -1.93 -7.61
C GLU A 234 -19.03 -3.05 -7.33
N GLY A 235 -18.67 -4.04 -6.49
CA GLY A 235 -19.51 -5.19 -6.21
C GLY A 235 -20.46 -5.04 -5.01
N GLY A 236 -20.55 -3.85 -4.40
CA GLY A 236 -21.45 -3.54 -3.28
C GLY A 236 -22.68 -2.71 -3.67
N GLY A 237 -22.77 -2.29 -4.93
CA GLY A 237 -23.86 -1.46 -5.47
C GLY A 237 -24.77 -2.15 -6.49
N ALA A 238 -24.78 -3.48 -6.54
CA ALA A 238 -25.61 -4.28 -7.43
C ALA A 238 -26.62 -5.13 -6.64
#